data_AF-F0F940-F1
#
_entry.id   AF-F0F940-F1
#
_cell.length_a   1.000
_cell.length_b   1.000
_cell.length_c   1.000
_cell.angle_alpha   90.00
_cell.angle_beta   90.00
_cell.angle_gamma   90.00
#
_symmetry.space_group_name_H-M   'P 1'
#
loop_
_entity.id
_entity.type
_entity.pdbx_description
1 polymer ?
#
loop_
_entity_poly.entity_id
_entity_poly.type
_entity_poly.pdbx_seq_one_letter_code
_entity_poly.pdbx_strand_id
1 'polypeptide(L)'
;MGGRHTVRQGDDEKVYIETSSDALSINEITHVRQSLTSGGLKFGKRGELLNAGKSLKAIANMEIEAYRMQYSFDTTFPGNTYGRGLNGIDLQSVGNIMDDQHQIVYPIIYDYAVSVRKANERSLKISKSKMR
;
A
#
# COMPACT_ATOMS: atom_id res chain seq x y z
N MET A 1 11.04 7.19 9.92
CA MET A 1 10.31 6.62 11.07
C MET A 1 9.11 5.84 10.56
N GLY A 2 9.36 4.66 10.00
CA GLY A 2 8.33 3.69 9.61
C GLY A 2 7.95 2.81 10.80
N GLY A 3 7.37 3.43 11.84
CA GLY A 3 6.93 2.71 13.04
C GLY A 3 5.94 1.61 12.69
N ARG A 4 6.08 0.44 13.31
CA ARG A 4 5.18 -0.71 13.18
C ARG A 4 3.77 -0.27 13.56
N HIS A 5 2.93 -0.04 12.55
CA HIS A 5 1.52 0.28 12.69
C HIS A 5 0.71 -0.93 12.25
N THR A 6 -0.38 -1.23 12.96
CA THR A 6 -1.19 -2.40 12.65
C THR A 6 -2.61 -2.26 13.16
N VAL A 7 -3.55 -2.86 12.43
CA VAL A 7 -4.85 -3.25 12.96
C VAL A 7 -4.78 -4.68 13.46
N ARG A 8 -5.14 -4.93 14.72
CA ARG A 8 -5.21 -6.28 15.28
C ARG A 8 -6.53 -6.58 15.98
N GLN A 9 -6.92 -7.86 15.99
CA GLN A 9 -7.99 -8.36 16.85
C GLN A 9 -7.40 -8.77 18.20
N GLY A 10 -8.00 -8.28 19.30
CA GLY A 10 -7.68 -8.74 20.65
C GLY A 10 -8.53 -9.95 21.07
N ASP A 11 -8.11 -10.59 22.14
CA ASP A 11 -8.81 -11.75 22.73
C ASP A 11 -10.20 -11.38 23.31
N ASP A 12 -10.47 -10.10 23.51
CA ASP A 12 -11.76 -9.55 23.93
C ASP A 12 -12.70 -9.22 22.76
N GLU A 13 -12.41 -9.79 21.58
CA GLU A 13 -13.14 -9.62 20.32
C GLU A 13 -13.15 -8.18 19.78
N LYS A 14 -12.36 -7.27 20.36
CA LYS A 14 -12.24 -5.89 19.88
C LYS A 14 -11.14 -5.74 18.83
N VAL A 15 -11.32 -4.71 18.00
CA VAL A 15 -10.34 -4.30 17.01
C VAL A 15 -9.53 -3.14 17.57
N TYR A 16 -8.21 -3.30 17.60
CA TYR A 16 -7.25 -2.30 18.04
C TYR A 16 -6.51 -1.75 16.82
N ILE A 17 -6.39 -0.42 16.77
CA ILE A 17 -5.56 0.28 15.81
C ILE A 17 -4.38 0.83 16.59
N GLU A 18 -3.19 0.26 16.38
CA GLU A 18 -1.98 0.59 17.11
C GLU A 18 -1.01 1.30 16.17
N THR A 19 -0.78 2.58 16.44
CA THR A 19 -0.01 3.47 15.55
C THR A 19 0.83 4.45 16.36
N SER A 20 1.84 5.03 15.73
CA SER A 20 2.72 6.04 16.34
C SER A 20 2.40 7.48 15.93
N SER A 21 1.37 7.69 15.09
CA SER A 21 0.91 9.02 14.67
C SER A 21 -0.52 8.98 14.14
N ASP A 22 -1.19 10.13 14.12
CA ASP A 22 -2.54 10.28 13.57
C ASP A 22 -2.61 9.95 12.08
N ALA A 23 -1.56 10.30 11.32
CA ALA A 23 -1.49 9.99 9.90
C ALA A 23 -1.44 8.47 9.66
N LEU A 24 -0.68 7.74 10.47
CA LEU A 24 -0.67 6.28 10.45
C LEU A 24 -2.01 5.70 10.93
N SER A 25 -2.68 6.33 11.90
CA SER A 25 -4.05 5.94 12.29
C SER A 25 -5.02 6.05 11.11
N ILE A 26 -4.91 7.11 10.30
CA ILE A 26 -5.74 7.29 9.10
C ILE A 26 -5.44 6.21 8.05
N ASN A 27 -4.18 5.81 7.88
CA ASN A 27 -3.80 4.68 7.03
C ASN A 27 -4.52 3.40 7.49
N GLU A 28 -4.40 3.06 8.77
CA GLU A 28 -4.98 1.82 9.32
C GLU A 28 -6.51 1.83 9.33
N ILE A 29 -7.15 2.97 9.65
CA ILE A 29 -8.60 3.15 9.52
C ILE A 29 -9.05 2.95 8.07
N THR A 30 -8.23 3.35 7.09
CA THR A 30 -8.53 3.13 5.68
C THR A 30 -8.58 1.63 5.35
N HIS A 31 -7.66 0.83 5.88
CA HIS A 31 -7.71 -0.63 5.73
C HIS A 31 -8.92 -1.28 6.41
N VAL A 32 -9.34 -0.79 7.57
CA VAL A 32 -10.60 -1.21 8.21
C VAL A 32 -11.79 -0.91 7.31
N ARG A 33 -11.90 0.33 6.79
CA ARG A 33 -12.96 0.73 5.86
C ARG A 33 -12.99 -0.16 4.63
N GLN A 34 -11.85 -0.35 3.96
CA GLN A 34 -11.71 -1.18 2.77
C GLN A 34 -12.19 -2.62 3.04
N SER A 35 -11.85 -3.18 4.20
CA SER A 35 -12.24 -4.53 4.61
C SER A 35 -13.75 -4.63 4.87
N LEU A 36 -14.34 -3.68 5.59
CA LEU A 36 -15.79 -3.62 5.83
C LEU A 36 -16.57 -3.52 4.51
N THR A 37 -16.12 -2.69 3.57
CA THR A 37 -16.72 -2.59 2.22
C THR A 37 -16.52 -3.87 1.39
N SER A 38 -15.51 -4.67 1.70
CA SER A 38 -15.16 -5.91 0.97
C SER A 38 -15.75 -7.19 1.60
N GLY A 39 -16.69 -7.05 2.53
CA GLY A 39 -17.39 -8.18 3.15
C GLY A 39 -16.94 -8.52 4.57
N GLY A 40 -16.24 -7.61 5.25
CA GLY A 40 -15.91 -7.71 6.67
C GLY A 40 -14.42 -7.84 6.96
N LEU A 41 -14.09 -7.80 8.25
CA LEU A 41 -12.72 -7.91 8.74
C LEU A 41 -12.28 -9.38 8.76
N LYS A 42 -11.04 -9.64 8.35
CA LYS A 42 -10.41 -10.96 8.44
C LYS A 42 -9.04 -10.81 9.05
N PHE A 43 -8.76 -11.62 10.06
CA PHE A 43 -7.51 -11.56 10.81
C PHE A 43 -6.66 -12.81 10.55
N GLY A 44 -5.34 -12.61 10.54
CA GLY A 44 -4.35 -13.66 10.43
C GLY A 44 -4.17 -14.42 11.74
N LYS A 45 -3.28 -15.41 11.72
CA LYS A 45 -2.99 -16.24 12.90
C LYS A 45 -2.38 -15.47 14.07
N ARG A 46 -1.78 -14.29 13.82
CA ARG A 46 -1.20 -13.42 14.86
C ARG A 46 -2.13 -12.26 15.18
N GLY A 47 -3.39 -12.33 14.75
CA GLY A 47 -4.40 -11.32 14.98
C GLY A 47 -4.29 -10.11 14.07
N GLU A 48 -3.36 -10.06 13.11
CA GLU A 48 -3.19 -8.92 12.20
C GLU A 48 -4.32 -8.86 11.16
N LEU A 49 -4.82 -7.67 10.83
CA LEU A 49 -5.80 -7.50 9.76
C LEU A 49 -5.17 -7.90 8.43
N LEU A 50 -5.85 -8.78 7.70
CA LEU A 50 -5.44 -9.19 6.36
C LEU A 50 -5.97 -8.18 5.34
N ASN A 51 -5.14 -7.79 4.37
CA ASN A 51 -5.56 -6.97 3.24
C ASN A 51 -6.71 -7.66 2.49
N ALA A 52 -7.80 -6.93 2.26
CA ALA A 52 -9.03 -7.49 1.68
C ALA A 52 -8.97 -7.72 0.16
N GLY A 53 -7.88 -7.31 -0.49
CA GLY A 53 -7.67 -7.43 -1.92
C GLY A 53 -7.60 -8.89 -2.39
N LYS A 54 -8.38 -9.24 -3.42
CA LYS A 54 -8.43 -10.60 -4.00
C LYS A 54 -7.42 -10.84 -5.14
N SER A 55 -6.61 -9.84 -5.48
CA SER A 55 -5.57 -9.92 -6.52
C SER A 55 -4.41 -8.99 -6.17
N LEU A 56 -3.22 -9.20 -6.75
CA LEU A 56 -2.07 -8.31 -6.54
C LEU A 56 -2.38 -6.85 -6.88
N LYS A 57 -3.15 -6.61 -7.94
CA LYS A 57 -3.61 -5.27 -8.31
C LYS A 57 -4.51 -4.66 -7.24
N ALA A 58 -5.45 -5.45 -6.69
CA ALA A 58 -6.37 -4.98 -5.66
C ALA A 58 -5.62 -4.68 -4.35
N ILE A 59 -4.69 -5.56 -3.94
CA ILE A 59 -3.83 -5.36 -2.76
C ILE A 59 -3.04 -4.07 -2.92
N ALA A 60 -2.33 -3.89 -4.05
CA ALA A 60 -1.55 -2.68 -4.30
C ALA A 60 -2.41 -1.40 -4.31
N ASN A 61 -3.60 -1.45 -4.93
CA ASN A 61 -4.51 -0.31 -4.95
C ASN A 61 -5.01 0.07 -3.56
N MET A 62 -5.24 -0.92 -2.69
CA MET A 62 -5.65 -0.66 -1.30
C MET A 62 -4.55 0.05 -0.50
N GLU A 63 -3.29 -0.37 -0.64
CA GLU A 63 -2.14 0.32 -0.03
C GLU A 63 -1.95 1.73 -0.60
N ILE A 64 -2.05 1.90 -1.93
CA ILE A 64 -1.96 3.23 -2.57
C ILE A 64 -3.02 4.17 -2.02
N GLU A 65 -4.26 3.70 -1.88
CA GLU A 65 -5.34 4.50 -1.30
C GLU A 65 -5.06 4.85 0.17
N ALA A 66 -4.63 3.90 0.99
CA ALA A 66 -4.30 4.13 2.39
C ALA A 66 -3.20 5.18 2.56
N TYR A 67 -2.10 5.07 1.80
CA TYR A 67 -1.04 6.07 1.80
C TYR A 67 -1.47 7.42 1.26
N ARG A 68 -2.40 7.48 0.30
CA ARG A 68 -2.99 8.76 -0.15
C ARG A 68 -3.83 9.40 0.94
N MET A 69 -4.59 8.62 1.71
CA MET A 69 -5.35 9.12 2.85
C MET A 69 -4.43 9.67 3.93
N GLN A 70 -3.36 8.93 4.27
CA GLN A 70 -2.30 9.39 5.19
C GLN A 70 -1.69 10.71 4.70
N TYR A 71 -1.20 10.74 3.46
CA TYR A 71 -0.54 11.92 2.90
C TYR A 71 -1.46 13.14 2.80
N SER A 72 -2.76 12.92 2.60
CA SER A 72 -3.75 14.03 2.55
C SER A 72 -3.93 14.73 3.90
N PHE A 73 -3.59 14.06 5.01
CA PHE A 73 -3.69 14.62 6.35
C PHE A 73 -2.48 15.50 6.71
N ASP A 74 -1.26 14.97 6.60
CA ASP A 74 -0.05 15.67 7.05
C ASP A 74 1.15 15.58 6.08
N THR A 75 0.94 15.13 4.84
CA THR A 75 1.97 14.94 3.80
C THR A 75 3.04 13.89 4.12
N THR A 76 2.87 13.09 5.18
CA THR A 76 3.78 11.97 5.44
C THR A 76 3.55 10.82 4.48
N PHE A 77 4.65 10.28 3.94
CA PHE A 77 4.67 9.07 3.12
C PHE A 77 6.08 8.46 3.20
N PRO A 78 6.22 7.14 3.50
CA PRO A 78 7.53 6.52 3.61
C PRO A 78 8.24 6.30 2.27
N GLY A 79 7.52 6.39 1.15
CA GLY A 79 8.10 6.33 -0.19
C GLY A 79 8.45 7.70 -0.76
N ASN A 80 8.68 7.75 -2.08
CA ASN A 80 8.98 8.99 -2.79
C ASN A 80 7.84 9.36 -3.75
N THR A 81 7.30 10.57 -3.62
CA THR A 81 6.26 11.10 -4.53
C THR A 81 6.85 11.71 -5.81
N TYR A 82 8.17 11.87 -5.88
CA TYR A 82 8.92 12.51 -6.96
C TYR A 82 8.42 13.93 -7.26
N GLY A 83 8.01 14.67 -6.23
CA GLY A 83 7.49 16.04 -6.36
C GLY A 83 6.07 16.13 -6.93
N ARG A 84 5.37 15.00 -7.11
CA ARG A 84 4.02 14.95 -7.71
C ARG A 84 2.88 14.94 -6.66
N GLY A 85 3.21 15.13 -5.37
CA GLY A 85 2.24 15.09 -4.28
C GLY A 85 1.44 13.79 -4.25
N LEU A 86 0.12 13.88 -4.04
CA LEU A 86 -0.80 12.72 -4.03
C LEU A 86 -0.74 11.87 -5.30
N ASN A 87 -0.52 12.50 -6.47
CA ASN A 87 -0.40 11.77 -7.73
C ASN A 87 0.91 10.97 -7.82
N GLY A 88 1.90 11.34 -7.01
CA GLY A 88 3.15 10.62 -6.85
C GLY A 88 3.02 9.33 -6.05
N ILE A 89 1.94 9.18 -5.28
CA ILE A 89 1.61 7.94 -4.57
C ILE A 89 0.90 7.02 -5.55
N ASP A 90 1.70 6.22 -6.23
CA ASP A 90 1.33 5.23 -7.24
C ASP A 90 1.98 3.86 -6.97
N LEU A 91 1.67 2.88 -7.82
CA LEU A 91 2.20 1.50 -7.72
C LEU A 91 3.72 1.44 -7.62
N GLN A 92 4.44 2.31 -8.34
CA GLN A 92 5.90 2.30 -8.30
C GLN A 92 6.40 2.89 -6.98
N SER A 93 5.84 4.00 -6.53
CA SER A 93 6.24 4.62 -5.26
C SER A 93 5.97 3.70 -4.05
N VAL A 94 4.82 3.03 -4.01
CA VAL A 94 4.43 2.12 -2.92
C VAL A 94 5.24 0.82 -2.99
N GLY A 95 5.43 0.26 -4.19
CA GLY A 95 6.24 -0.93 -4.38
C GLY A 95 7.71 -0.74 -4.01
N ASN A 96 8.23 0.49 -4.07
CA ASN A 96 9.62 0.80 -3.70
C ASN A 96 9.78 1.32 -2.26
N ILE A 97 8.75 1.24 -1.41
CA ILE A 97 8.91 1.57 0.01
C ILE A 97 9.93 0.62 0.64
N MET A 98 10.89 1.20 1.35
CA MET A 98 11.92 0.48 2.09
C MET A 98 11.80 0.77 3.59
N ASP A 99 12.16 -0.21 4.42
CA ASP A 99 12.34 -0.01 5.85
C ASP A 99 13.69 0.68 6.17
N ASP A 100 13.93 0.91 7.46
CA ASP A 100 15.16 1.55 7.94
C ASP A 100 16.42 0.67 7.68
N GLN A 101 16.26 -0.60 7.32
CA GLN A 101 17.30 -1.55 6.93
C GLN A 101 17.43 -1.68 5.38
N HIS A 102 16.81 -0.78 4.62
CA HIS A 102 16.80 -0.78 3.15
C HIS A 102 16.20 -2.05 2.53
N GLN A 103 15.31 -2.74 3.26
CA GLN A 103 14.57 -3.89 2.74
C GLN A 103 13.20 -3.45 2.20
N ILE A 104 12.76 -4.08 1.12
CA ILE A 104 11.44 -3.83 0.53
C ILE A 104 10.35 -4.24 1.53
N VAL A 105 9.48 -3.29 1.90
CA VAL A 105 8.39 -3.51 2.87
C VAL A 105 7.32 -4.44 2.30
N TYR A 106 7.00 -4.31 1.01
CA TYR A 106 5.97 -5.10 0.34
C TYR A 106 6.53 -5.87 -0.87
N PRO A 107 7.22 -7.01 -0.66
CA PRO A 107 7.85 -7.76 -1.75
C PRO A 107 6.88 -8.11 -2.89
N ILE A 108 5.65 -8.51 -2.56
CA ILE A 108 4.64 -8.86 -3.58
C ILE A 108 4.17 -7.65 -4.41
N ILE A 109 4.14 -6.45 -3.82
CA ILE A 109 3.76 -5.22 -4.54
C ILE A 109 4.95 -4.74 -5.38
N TYR A 110 6.18 -4.87 -4.87
CA TYR A 110 7.40 -4.59 -5.61
C TYR A 110 7.49 -5.44 -6.88
N ASP A 111 7.36 -6.77 -6.74
CA ASP A 111 7.43 -7.69 -7.88
C ASP A 111 6.33 -7.39 -8.91
N TYR A 112 5.12 -7.08 -8.43
CA TYR A 112 4.02 -6.63 -9.28
C TYR A 112 4.38 -5.32 -10.00
N ALA A 113 4.89 -4.31 -9.31
CA ALA A 113 5.31 -3.03 -9.88
C ALA A 113 6.38 -3.21 -10.97
N VAL A 114 7.37 -4.08 -10.72
CA VAL A 114 8.43 -4.44 -11.68
C VAL A 114 7.84 -5.12 -12.91
N SER A 115 6.90 -6.06 -12.73
CA SER A 115 6.26 -6.75 -13.86
C SER A 115 5.47 -5.80 -14.76
N VAL A 116 4.71 -4.88 -14.17
CA VAL A 116 3.90 -3.88 -14.88
C VAL A 116 4.82 -2.93 -15.66
N ARG A 117 5.90 -2.48 -15.05
CA ARG A 117 6.89 -1.62 -15.71
C ARG A 117 7.52 -2.30 -16.91
N LYS A 118 7.97 -3.55 -16.77
CA LYS A 118 8.53 -4.36 -17.88
C LYS A 118 7.53 -4.54 -19.01
N ALA A 119 6.26 -4.79 -18.71
CA ALA A 119 5.20 -4.92 -19.71
C ALA A 119 5.00 -3.61 -20.49
N ASN A 120 4.95 -2.47 -19.79
CA ASN A 120 4.79 -1.15 -20.41
C ASN A 120 5.97 -0.79 -21.32
N GLU A 121 7.20 -1.05 -20.88
CA GLU A 121 8.42 -0.84 -21.69
C GLU A 121 8.39 -1.66 -22.98
N ARG A 122 7.93 -2.93 -22.92
CA ARG A 122 7.79 -3.79 -24.11
C ARG A 122 6.74 -3.24 -25.07
N SER A 123 5.57 -2.85 -24.57
CA SER A 123 4.50 -2.27 -25.39
C SER A 123 4.95 -0.99 -26.11
N LEU A 124 5.71 -0.12 -25.42
CA LEU A 124 6.28 1.10 -26.01
C LEU A 124 7.29 0.81 -27.13
N LYS A 125 8.15 -0.20 -26.95
CA LYS A 125 9.10 -0.63 -27.99
C LYS A 125 8.38 -1.12 -29.25
N ILE A 126 7.34 -1.94 -29.07
CA ILE A 126 6.52 -2.47 -30.18
C ILE A 126 5.77 -1.34 -30.90
N SER A 127 5.21 -0.38 -30.15
CA SER A 127 4.54 0.78 -30.75
C SER A 127 5.49 1.61 -31.61
N LYS A 128 6.70 1.91 -31.11
CA LYS A 128 7.72 2.67 -31.85
C LYS A 128 8.23 1.94 -33.10
N SER A 129 8.29 0.61 -33.10
CA SER A 129 8.72 -0.15 -34.27
C SER A 129 7.66 -0.23 -35.38
N LYS A 130 6.37 -0.07 -35.04
CA LYS A 130 5.27 -0.05 -36.03
C LYS A 130 5.06 1.32 -36.70
N MET A 131 5.66 2.38 -36.15
CA MET A 131 5.61 3.74 -36.69
C MET A 131 6.79 4.08 -37.61
N ARG A 132 7.74 3.16 -37.78
CA ARG A 132 8.86 3.24 -38.73
C ARG A 132 8.52 2.39 -39.94
#